data_AF-A0A2E1JGZ7-F1
#
_entry.id   AF-A0A2E1JGZ7-F1
#
_cell.length_a   1.000
_cell.length_b   1.000
_cell.length_c   1.000
_cell.angle_alpha   90.00
_cell.angle_beta   90.00
_cell.angle_gamma   90.00
#
_symmetry.space_group_name_H-M   'P 1'
#
loop_
_entity.id
_entity.type
_entity.pdbx_description
1 polymer ?
#
loop_
_entity_poly.entity_id
_entity_poly.type
_entity_poly.pdbx_seq_one_letter_code
_entity_poly.pdbx_strand_id
1 'polypeptide(L)'
;MTDNWGEIFRLSARYSGRLSLIIYLICFFHFTFSFIKKKSSEKLKNSLIVFCFLHYIHFIFLALSVYLNDLPIIPLKLTGGFIAYLMILIYPLMINMIKKMVYHFIFYYYVGIVFAATYLSRIQGNFEGANPETFHFIGLGSIVASFILFTILIMRFQEK
;
A
#
# COMPACT_ATOMS: atom_id res chain seq x y z
N MET A 1 14.79 5.38 -32.69
CA MET A 1 14.03 5.39 -31.42
C MET A 1 15.07 5.44 -30.33
N THR A 2 15.25 6.57 -29.67
CA THR A 2 16.11 6.61 -28.48
C THR A 2 15.39 5.84 -27.39
N ASP A 3 16.00 4.75 -26.96
CA ASP A 3 15.53 3.84 -25.94
C ASP A 3 15.31 4.60 -24.61
N ASN A 4 14.09 5.11 -24.39
CA ASN A 4 13.75 5.86 -23.18
C ASN A 4 13.31 4.93 -22.05
N TRP A 5 14.20 3.99 -21.70
CA TRP A 5 13.99 3.03 -20.61
C TRP A 5 13.66 3.71 -19.28
N GLY A 6 14.26 4.88 -19.02
CA GLY A 6 13.97 5.69 -17.82
C GLY A 6 12.49 6.05 -17.71
N GLU A 7 11.89 6.56 -18.79
CA GLU A 7 10.46 6.90 -18.81
C GLU A 7 9.56 5.67 -18.66
N ILE A 8 9.92 4.56 -19.31
CA ILE A 8 9.14 3.31 -19.24
C ILE A 8 9.06 2.83 -17.79
N PHE A 9 10.19 2.78 -17.08
CA PHE A 9 10.21 2.34 -15.68
C PHE A 9 9.59 3.37 -14.74
N ARG A 10 9.71 4.67 -15.03
CA ARG A 10 9.02 5.74 -14.29
C ARG A 10 7.51 5.60 -14.35
N LEU A 11 6.95 5.41 -15.55
CA LEU A 11 5.52 5.19 -15.75
C LEU A 11 5.07 3.85 -15.17
N SER A 12 5.85 2.78 -15.36
CA SER A 12 5.57 1.46 -14.80
C SER A 12 5.51 1.51 -13.27
N ALA A 13 6.48 2.14 -12.60
CA ALA A 13 6.47 2.36 -11.16
C ALA A 13 5.25 3.17 -10.72
N ARG A 14 4.90 4.22 -11.47
CA ARG A 14 3.76 5.08 -11.16
C ARG A 14 2.43 4.32 -11.19
N TYR A 15 2.14 3.60 -12.27
CA TYR A 15 0.87 2.89 -12.42
C TYR A 15 0.79 1.62 -11.56
N SER A 16 1.89 0.87 -11.42
CA SER A 16 1.94 -0.28 -10.50
C SER A 16 1.77 0.13 -9.04
N GLY A 17 2.25 1.30 -8.64
CA GLY A 17 2.02 1.86 -7.29
C GLY A 17 0.56 2.22 -7.05
N ARG A 18 -0.13 2.80 -8.05
CA ARG A 18 -1.57 3.09 -7.99
C ARG A 18 -2.40 1.80 -7.90
N LEU A 19 -2.03 0.81 -8.71
CA LEU A 19 -2.69 -0.49 -8.67
C LEU A 19 -2.46 -1.20 -7.32
N SER A 20 -1.26 -1.10 -6.76
CA SER A 20 -0.96 -1.58 -5.40
C SER A 20 -1.91 -0.98 -4.36
N LEU A 21 -2.20 0.33 -4.44
CA LEU A 21 -3.16 0.98 -3.55
C LEU A 21 -4.56 0.38 -3.70
N ILE A 22 -5.04 0.18 -4.93
CA ILE A 22 -6.36 -0.40 -5.18
C ILE A 22 -6.46 -1.80 -4.57
N ILE A 23 -5.46 -2.66 -4.80
CA ILE A 23 -5.44 -4.01 -4.24
C ILE A 23 -5.30 -3.97 -2.71
N TYR A 24 -4.53 -3.05 -2.15
CA TYR A 24 -4.46 -2.83 -0.70
C TYR A 24 -5.83 -2.52 -0.10
N LEU A 25 -6.60 -1.61 -0.71
CA LEU A 25 -7.96 -1.26 -0.25
C LEU A 25 -8.90 -2.47 -0.31
N ILE A 26 -8.80 -3.30 -1.36
CA ILE A 26 -9.54 -4.57 -1.46
C ILE A 26 -9.14 -5.54 -0.34
N CYS A 27 -7.84 -5.69 -0.08
CA CYS A 27 -7.35 -6.53 1.02
C CYS A 27 -7.89 -6.06 2.36
N PHE A 28 -7.88 -4.76 2.58
CA PHE A 28 -8.33 -4.17 3.83
C PHE A 28 -9.85 -4.32 4.02
N PHE A 29 -10.62 -4.18 2.94
CA PHE A 29 -12.04 -4.50 2.91
C PHE A 29 -12.32 -5.97 3.23
N HIS A 30 -11.64 -6.91 2.56
CA HIS A 30 -11.78 -8.34 2.85
C HIS A 30 -11.41 -8.69 4.30
N PHE A 31 -10.39 -8.03 4.85
CA PHE A 31 -10.00 -8.20 6.25
C PHE A 31 -11.08 -7.71 7.19
N THR A 32 -11.63 -6.52 6.94
CA THR A 32 -12.72 -5.93 7.71
C THR A 32 -13.93 -6.87 7.79
N PHE A 33 -14.35 -7.42 6.64
CA PHE A 33 -15.47 -8.35 6.61
C PHE A 33 -15.16 -9.70 7.27
N SER A 34 -13.94 -10.22 7.09
CA SER A 34 -13.50 -11.45 7.75
C SER A 34 -13.47 -11.29 9.27
N PHE A 35 -13.07 -10.12 9.75
CA PHE A 35 -13.06 -9.74 11.15
C PHE A 35 -14.47 -9.70 11.74
N ILE A 36 -15.39 -8.94 11.12
CA ILE A 36 -16.78 -8.82 11.58
C ILE A 36 -17.48 -10.18 11.59
N LYS A 37 -17.22 -11.04 10.59
CA LYS A 37 -17.82 -12.37 10.52
C LYS A 37 -17.12 -13.43 11.39
N LYS A 38 -16.03 -13.07 12.09
CA LYS A 38 -15.16 -13.98 12.84
C LYS A 38 -14.76 -15.23 12.05
N LYS A 39 -14.60 -15.10 10.72
CA LYS A 39 -14.33 -16.22 9.82
C LYS A 39 -13.21 -15.86 8.86
N SER A 40 -12.19 -16.72 8.82
CA SER A 40 -11.14 -16.65 7.79
C SER A 40 -11.79 -16.75 6.40
N SER A 41 -11.48 -15.79 5.54
CA SER A 41 -11.95 -15.79 4.15
C SER A 41 -10.82 -16.18 3.21
N GLU A 42 -11.06 -17.15 2.32
CA GLU A 42 -10.18 -17.44 1.20
C GLU A 42 -9.93 -16.18 0.34
N LYS A 43 -10.96 -15.32 0.20
CA LYS A 43 -10.85 -14.04 -0.50
C LYS A 43 -9.78 -13.13 0.09
N LEU A 44 -9.65 -13.10 1.43
CA LEU A 44 -8.62 -12.33 2.12
C LEU A 44 -7.22 -12.85 1.78
N LYS A 45 -7.02 -14.16 1.87
CA LYS A 45 -5.72 -14.79 1.54
C LYS A 45 -5.35 -14.53 0.08
N ASN A 46 -6.29 -14.75 -0.84
CA ASN A 46 -6.05 -14.55 -2.27
C ASN A 46 -5.73 -13.08 -2.58
N SER A 47 -6.47 -12.12 -1.99
CA SER A 47 -6.15 -10.70 -2.18
C SER A 47 -4.78 -10.33 -1.62
N LEU A 48 -4.37 -10.89 -0.47
CA LEU A 48 -3.05 -10.63 0.12
C LEU A 48 -1.91 -11.20 -0.72
N ILE A 49 -2.08 -12.38 -1.31
CA ILE A 49 -1.10 -12.97 -2.22
C ILE A 49 -0.95 -12.08 -3.47
N VAL A 50 -2.07 -11.67 -4.07
CA VAL A 50 -2.06 -10.74 -5.22
C VAL A 50 -1.36 -9.43 -4.85
N PHE A 51 -1.69 -8.87 -3.68
CA PHE A 51 -1.06 -7.64 -3.20
C PHE A 51 0.45 -7.80 -3.04
N CYS A 52 0.90 -8.90 -2.43
CA CYS A 52 2.30 -9.21 -2.21
C CYS A 52 3.09 -9.29 -3.53
N PHE A 53 2.62 -10.11 -4.49
CA PHE A 53 3.29 -10.24 -5.79
C PHE A 53 3.32 -8.92 -6.57
N LEU A 54 2.19 -8.20 -6.59
CA LEU A 54 2.10 -6.94 -7.29
C LEU A 54 3.03 -5.89 -6.70
N HIS A 55 3.11 -5.82 -5.37
CA HIS A 55 3.99 -4.87 -4.70
C HIS A 55 5.47 -5.23 -4.85
N TYR A 56 5.80 -6.53 -4.93
CA TYR A 56 7.14 -6.98 -5.27
C TYR A 56 7.55 -6.53 -6.69
N ILE A 57 6.68 -6.69 -7.68
CA ILE A 57 6.93 -6.20 -9.04
C ILE A 57 7.06 -4.66 -9.05
N HIS A 58 6.17 -3.97 -8.31
CA HIS A 58 6.25 -2.52 -8.16
C HIS A 58 7.59 -2.06 -7.58
N PHE A 59 8.15 -2.78 -6.59
CA PHE A 59 9.46 -2.49 -6.03
C PHE A 59 10.57 -2.53 -7.10
N ILE A 60 10.57 -3.56 -7.95
CA ILE A 60 11.54 -3.68 -9.05
C ILE A 60 11.43 -2.48 -10.00
N PHE A 61 10.21 -2.11 -10.39
CA PHE A 61 9.99 -0.93 -11.24
C PHE A 61 10.43 0.37 -10.59
N LEU A 62 10.17 0.52 -9.29
CA LEU A 62 10.59 1.70 -8.54
C LEU A 62 12.11 1.78 -8.44
N ALA A 63 12.78 0.68 -8.11
CA ALA A 63 14.25 0.62 -8.01
C ALA A 63 14.91 0.95 -9.36
N LEU A 64 14.41 0.37 -10.46
CA LEU A 64 14.90 0.68 -11.80
C LEU A 64 14.58 2.12 -12.21
N SER A 65 13.42 2.66 -11.85
CA SER A 65 13.09 4.06 -12.09
C SER A 65 14.04 5.01 -11.36
N VAL A 66 14.39 4.71 -10.10
CA VAL A 66 15.34 5.53 -9.32
C VAL A 66 16.72 5.48 -9.96
N TYR A 67 17.19 4.29 -10.31
CA TYR A 67 18.51 4.10 -10.95
C TYR A 67 18.61 4.75 -12.33
N LEU A 68 17.61 4.59 -13.20
CA LEU A 68 17.66 5.08 -14.58
C LEU A 68 17.33 6.57 -14.75
N ASN A 69 16.74 7.22 -13.74
CA ASN A 69 16.36 8.64 -13.81
C ASN A 69 17.11 9.50 -12.77
N ASP A 70 18.15 8.96 -12.13
CA ASP A 70 18.98 9.65 -11.12
C ASP A 70 18.15 10.36 -10.03
N LEU A 71 17.07 9.72 -9.57
CA LEU A 71 16.17 10.30 -8.57
C LEU A 71 16.86 10.34 -7.20
N PRO A 72 16.72 11.43 -6.41
CA PRO A 72 17.36 11.52 -5.11
C PRO A 72 16.78 10.49 -4.13
N ILE A 73 17.67 9.78 -3.44
CA ILE A 73 17.30 8.83 -2.39
C ILE A 73 17.19 9.60 -1.08
N ILE A 74 15.96 9.78 -0.58
CA ILE A 74 15.69 10.43 0.72
C ILE A 74 15.62 9.33 1.80
N PRO A 75 16.62 9.23 2.70
CA PRO A 75 16.74 8.08 3.61
C PRO A 75 15.51 7.86 4.50
N LEU A 76 14.89 8.93 4.99
CA LEU A 76 13.70 8.83 5.84
C LEU A 76 12.47 8.28 5.09
N LYS A 77 12.29 8.66 3.82
CA LYS A 77 11.21 8.11 2.98
C LYS A 77 11.50 6.64 2.63
N LEU A 78 12.79 6.32 2.43
CA LEU A 78 13.26 4.98 2.14
C LEU A 78 13.03 4.01 3.31
N THR A 79 13.33 4.39 4.54
CA THR A 79 13.21 3.50 5.70
C THR A 79 11.75 3.13 6.00
N GLY A 80 10.83 4.10 5.96
CA GLY A 80 9.40 3.83 6.12
C GLY A 80 8.84 2.93 5.00
N GLY A 81 9.22 3.21 3.75
CA GLY A 81 8.86 2.37 2.61
C GLY A 81 9.42 0.95 2.72
N PHE A 82 10.68 0.81 3.11
CA PHE A 82 11.36 -0.48 3.27
C PHE A 82 10.68 -1.37 4.32
N ILE A 83 10.31 -0.82 5.47
CA ILE A 83 9.57 -1.56 6.49
C ILE A 83 8.21 -2.02 5.94
N ALA A 84 7.49 -1.15 5.21
CA ALA A 84 6.22 -1.54 4.60
C ALA A 84 6.41 -2.68 3.59
N TYR A 85 7.46 -2.66 2.77
CA TYR A 85 7.78 -3.76 1.85
C TYR A 85 7.99 -5.07 2.60
N LEU A 86 8.80 -5.09 3.65
CA LEU A 86 9.01 -6.29 4.48
C LEU A 86 7.70 -6.81 5.06
N MET A 87 6.86 -5.92 5.59
CA MET A 87 5.56 -6.27 6.13
C MET A 87 4.67 -6.91 5.06
N ILE A 88 4.60 -6.34 3.86
CA ILE A 88 3.77 -6.84 2.75
C ILE A 88 4.23 -8.23 2.28
N LEU A 89 5.53 -8.49 2.24
CA LEU A 89 6.08 -9.78 1.83
C LEU A 89 5.84 -10.87 2.89
N ILE A 90 6.01 -10.53 4.17
CA ILE A 90 5.96 -11.50 5.27
C ILE A 90 4.51 -11.80 5.70
N TYR A 91 3.62 -10.80 5.66
CA TYR A 91 2.28 -10.92 6.22
C TYR A 91 1.41 -12.05 5.65
N PRO A 92 1.39 -12.34 4.33
CA PRO A 92 0.65 -13.48 3.78
C PRO A 92 1.08 -14.83 4.36
N LEU A 93 2.36 -14.97 4.74
CA LEU A 93 2.90 -16.19 5.34
C LEU A 93 2.53 -16.29 6.83
N MET A 94 2.53 -15.16 7.53
CA MET A 94 2.32 -15.11 8.98
C MET A 94 0.86 -14.93 9.42
N ILE A 95 -0.06 -14.54 8.52
CA ILE A 95 -1.43 -14.16 8.90
C ILE A 95 -2.17 -15.22 9.73
N ASN A 96 -1.98 -16.52 9.45
CA ASN A 96 -2.64 -17.59 10.20
C ASN A 96 -1.93 -17.90 11.54
N MET A 97 -0.68 -17.47 11.71
CA MET A 97 0.11 -17.68 12.93
C MET A 97 -0.10 -16.56 13.95
N ILE A 98 -0.51 -15.38 13.49
CA ILE A 98 -0.77 -14.21 14.33
C ILE A 98 -2.11 -14.40 15.07
N LYS A 99 -2.03 -14.60 16.39
CA LYS A 99 -3.23 -14.74 17.24
C LYS A 99 -3.80 -13.41 17.73
N LYS A 100 -2.93 -12.41 17.95
CA LYS A 100 -3.34 -11.11 18.52
C LYS A 100 -3.81 -10.17 17.41
N MET A 101 -5.07 -9.73 17.52
CA MET A 101 -5.70 -8.83 16.54
C MET A 101 -4.94 -7.52 16.31
N VAL A 102 -4.31 -6.99 17.36
CA VAL A 102 -3.56 -5.72 17.30
C VAL A 102 -2.48 -5.75 16.20
N TYR A 103 -1.82 -6.88 15.97
CA TYR A 103 -0.78 -6.95 14.92
C TYR A 103 -1.34 -6.87 13.51
N HIS A 104 -2.56 -7.38 13.26
CA HIS A 104 -3.22 -7.17 11.98
C HIS A 104 -3.57 -5.69 11.78
N PHE A 105 -3.99 -5.00 12.84
CA PHE A 105 -4.26 -3.55 12.75
C PHE A 105 -2.97 -2.77 12.47
N ILE A 106 -1.89 -3.07 13.18
CA ILE A 106 -0.58 -2.48 12.90
C ILE A 106 -0.21 -2.67 11.43
N PHE A 107 -0.42 -3.87 10.88
CA PHE A 107 -0.16 -4.14 9.47
C PHE A 107 -0.95 -3.20 8.53
N TYR A 108 -2.29 -3.20 8.64
CA TYR A 108 -3.11 -2.41 7.71
C TYR A 108 -2.91 -0.91 7.88
N TYR A 109 -2.85 -0.39 9.12
CA TYR A 109 -2.68 1.04 9.35
C TYR A 109 -1.28 1.51 8.96
N TYR A 110 -0.21 0.76 9.27
CA TYR A 110 1.15 1.15 8.90
C TYR A 110 1.30 1.24 7.37
N VAL A 111 0.90 0.19 6.64
CA VAL A 111 0.98 0.17 5.17
C VAL A 111 0.14 1.29 4.57
N GLY A 112 -1.07 1.52 5.09
CA GLY A 112 -1.94 2.61 4.64
C GLY A 112 -1.36 3.99 4.91
N ILE A 113 -0.69 4.20 6.05
CA ILE A 113 0.00 5.46 6.38
C ILE A 113 1.16 5.70 5.41
N VAL A 114 1.92 4.67 5.04
CA VAL A 114 3.01 4.80 4.04
C VAL A 114 2.45 5.20 2.68
N PHE A 115 1.33 4.61 2.23
CA PHE A 115 0.64 5.09 1.04
C PHE A 115 0.17 6.54 1.20
N ALA A 116 -0.47 6.89 2.31
CA ALA A 116 -0.98 8.23 2.56
C ALA A 116 0.14 9.29 2.55
N ALA A 117 1.27 9.01 3.21
CA ALA A 117 2.44 9.87 3.25
C ALA A 117 3.05 10.07 1.85
N THR A 118 3.11 8.99 1.05
CA THR A 118 3.59 9.05 -0.34
C THR A 118 2.70 9.95 -1.19
N TYR A 119 1.38 9.83 -1.04
CA TYR A 119 0.40 10.62 -1.78
C TYR A 119 0.37 12.08 -1.33
N LEU A 120 0.46 12.33 -0.03
CA LEU A 120 0.56 13.67 0.54
C LEU A 120 1.82 14.39 0.05
N SER A 121 2.97 13.70 0.05
CA SER A 121 4.23 14.26 -0.48
C SER A 121 4.11 14.63 -1.95
N ARG A 122 3.33 13.88 -2.75
CA ARG A 122 3.09 14.20 -4.17
C ARG A 122 2.15 15.39 -4.35
N ILE A 123 1.08 15.46 -3.54
CA ILE A 123 0.14 16.60 -3.55
C ILE A 123 0.86 17.90 -3.20
N GLN A 124 1.77 17.87 -2.22
CA GLN A 124 2.55 19.03 -1.79
C GLN A 124 3.63 19.46 -2.80
N GLY A 125 3.85 18.71 -3.89
CA GLY A 125 4.96 18.97 -4.82
C GLY A 125 6.34 18.59 -4.29
N ASN A 126 6.42 17.98 -3.10
CA ASN A 126 7.67 17.55 -2.44
C ASN A 126 8.21 16.22 -2.98
N PHE A 127 7.77 15.80 -4.16
CA PHE A 127 8.14 14.53 -4.79
C PHE A 127 8.68 14.79 -6.20
N GLU A 128 9.99 14.72 -6.34
CA GLU A 128 10.65 14.86 -7.65
C GLU A 128 10.28 13.68 -8.56
N GLY A 129 10.02 13.98 -9.84
CA GLY A 129 9.67 12.98 -10.84
C GLY A 129 8.17 12.70 -11.04
N ALA A 130 7.26 13.41 -10.35
CA ALA A 130 5.83 13.37 -10.66
C ALA A 130 5.06 14.61 -10.19
N ASN A 131 4.37 15.29 -11.12
CA ASN A 131 3.45 16.38 -10.77
C ASN A 131 2.23 15.86 -9.97
N PRO A 132 1.62 16.70 -9.12
CA PRO A 132 0.34 16.41 -8.48
C PRO A 132 -0.73 16.07 -9.51
N GLU A 133 -1.52 15.03 -9.24
CA GLU A 133 -2.64 14.61 -10.09
C GLU A 133 -3.89 14.35 -9.27
N THR A 134 -5.06 14.41 -9.90
CA THR A 134 -6.36 14.11 -9.30
C THR A 134 -6.38 12.73 -8.61
N PHE A 135 -5.67 11.74 -9.18
CA PHE A 135 -5.54 10.42 -8.57
C PHE A 135 -4.92 10.48 -7.16
N HIS A 136 -4.02 11.43 -6.88
CA HIS A 136 -3.41 11.54 -5.56
C HIS A 136 -4.42 11.97 -4.49
N PHE A 137 -5.31 12.90 -4.84
CA PHE A 137 -6.38 13.31 -3.93
C PHE A 137 -7.39 12.19 -3.68
N ILE A 138 -7.82 11.49 -4.74
CA ILE A 138 -8.73 10.34 -4.64
C ILE A 138 -8.09 9.22 -3.82
N GLY A 139 -6.82 8.91 -4.10
CA GLY A 139 -6.07 7.89 -3.38
C GLY A 139 -5.98 8.20 -1.89
N LEU A 140 -5.56 9.40 -1.52
CA LEU A 140 -5.49 9.82 -0.12
C LEU A 140 -6.87 9.78 0.56
N GLY A 141 -7.90 10.33 -0.10
CA GLY A 141 -9.27 10.31 0.39
C GLY A 141 -9.79 8.89 0.65
N SER A 142 -9.53 7.95 -0.26
CA SER A 142 -9.94 6.55 -0.11
C SER A 142 -9.26 5.83 1.06
N ILE A 143 -7.98 6.15 1.36
CA ILE A 143 -7.27 5.61 2.52
C ILE A 143 -7.93 6.13 3.80
N VAL A 144 -8.12 7.45 3.91
CA VAL A 144 -8.73 8.07 5.09
C VAL A 144 -10.15 7.55 5.31
N ALA A 145 -10.95 7.46 4.26
CA ALA A 145 -12.30 6.91 4.33
C ALA A 145 -12.30 5.46 4.80
N SER A 146 -11.36 4.64 4.32
CA SER A 146 -11.23 3.24 4.74
C SER A 146 -10.82 3.12 6.21
N PHE A 147 -9.92 3.98 6.70
CA PHE A 147 -9.54 4.02 8.11
C PHE A 147 -10.74 4.37 9.00
N ILE A 148 -11.49 5.42 8.66
CA ILE A 148 -12.67 5.85 9.40
C ILE A 148 -13.73 4.74 9.42
N LEU A 149 -14.07 4.19 8.25
CA LEU A 149 -15.07 3.13 8.12
C LEU A 149 -14.68 1.91 8.97
N PHE A 150 -13.41 1.47 8.88
CA PHE A 150 -12.93 0.33 9.64
C PHE A 150 -13.00 0.55 11.15
N THR A 151 -12.57 1.72 11.64
CA THR A 151 -12.64 2.06 13.06
C THR A 151 -14.08 2.06 13.56
N ILE A 152 -15.02 2.70 12.84
CA ILE A 152 -16.44 2.72 13.21
C ILE A 152 -17.01 1.29 13.29
N LEU A 153 -16.68 0.44 12.31
CA LEU A 153 -17.17 -0.93 12.27
C LEU A 153 -16.61 -1.78 13.42
N ILE A 154 -15.33 -1.60 13.80
CA ILE A 154 -14.75 -2.28 14.96
C ILE A 154 -15.45 -1.84 16.25
N MET A 155 -15.59 -0.53 16.49
CA MET A 155 -16.18 -0.02 17.74
C MET A 155 -17.59 -0.58 17.95
N ARG A 156 -18.44 -0.53 16.92
CA ARG A 156 -19.80 -1.10 16.95
C ARG A 156 -19.83 -2.61 17.20
N PHE A 157 -18.78 -3.33 16.81
CA PHE A 157 -18.72 -4.78 16.97
C PHE A 157 -18.12 -5.20 18.32
N GLN A 158 -17.35 -4.33 18.99
CA GLN A 158 -16.89 -4.56 20.36
C GLN A 158 -17.96 -4.26 21.41
N GLU A 159 -18.97 -3.44 21.07
CA GLU A 159 -20.12 -3.14 21.93
C GLU A 159 -21.18 -4.26 21.97
N LYS A 160 -21.04 -5.31 21.16
CA LYS A 160 -21.93 -6.48 21.10
C LYS A 160 -21.28 -7.73 21.66
#